data_AF-A0A3B9KVJ2-F1
#
_entry.id   AF-A0A3B9KVJ2-F1
#
_cell.length_a   1.000
_cell.length_b   1.000
_cell.length_c   1.000
_cell.angle_alpha   90.00
_cell.angle_beta   90.00
_cell.angle_gamma   90.00
#
_symmetry.space_group_name_H-M   'P 1'
#
loop_
_entity.id
_entity.type
_entity.pdbx_description
1 polymer ?
#
loop_
_entity_poly.entity_id
_entity_poly.type
_entity_poly.pdbx_seq_one_letter_code
_entity_poly.pdbx_strand_id
1 'polypeptide(L)'
;GQQVVQSVCPDCRGNGRIITDTCRACGGKGSVKHSRVIHANIPAGIDNGQMLSFANEGNCGKNGGAKGNFILIVNVRPHPLFKRKGYDIYFDVPISYTTATLGGEIEVPTLDGVVKYKIAEGTQSGTVCRMSGKGVNRIKSAARGDIYFTVQVQTPSGLSKQQKEMLAKFEETLTPNQSPKQKKFAEFIKK
;
A
#
# COMPACT_ATOMS: atom_id res chain seq x y z
N GLY A 1 62.50 -22.62 10.59
CA GLY A 1 61.47 -23.47 9.98
C GLY A 1 61.12 -22.91 8.62
N GLN A 2 61.14 -23.72 7.56
CA GLN A 2 60.75 -23.26 6.23
C GLN A 2 59.23 -23.05 6.20
N GLN A 3 58.80 -21.84 5.85
CA GLN A 3 57.42 -21.56 5.50
C GLN A 3 57.16 -22.07 4.07
N VAL A 4 56.17 -22.94 3.92
CA VAL A 4 55.66 -23.37 2.63
C VAL A 4 54.44 -22.54 2.29
N VAL A 5 54.45 -21.86 1.15
CA VAL A 5 53.32 -21.08 0.64
C VAL A 5 52.58 -21.95 -0.38
N GLN A 6 51.34 -22.34 -0.05
CA GLN A 6 50.46 -23.00 -1.01
C GLN A 6 49.81 -21.95 -1.92
N SER A 7 49.82 -22.22 -3.23
CA SER A 7 49.17 -21.39 -4.25
C SER A 7 48.29 -22.26 -5.17
N VAL A 8 47.36 -21.63 -5.88
CA VAL A 8 46.47 -22.32 -6.82
C VAL A 8 47.30 -22.90 -7.96
N CYS A 9 47.12 -24.19 -8.26
CA CYS A 9 47.79 -24.86 -9.37
C CYS A 9 47.52 -24.09 -10.69
N PRO A 10 48.56 -23.68 -11.44
CA PRO A 10 48.38 -22.90 -12.67
C PRO A 10 47.69 -23.69 -13.79
N ASP A 11 47.86 -25.02 -13.80
CA ASP A 11 47.36 -25.89 -14.87
C ASP A 11 45.86 -26.18 -14.72
N CYS A 12 45.42 -26.58 -13.52
CA CYS A 12 44.00 -26.89 -13.28
C CYS A 12 43.20 -25.70 -12.72
N ARG A 13 43.88 -24.62 -12.33
CA ARG A 13 43.32 -23.39 -11.73
C ARG A 13 42.39 -23.66 -10.55
N GLY A 14 42.69 -24.70 -9.77
CA GLY A 14 41.92 -25.08 -8.59
C GLY A 14 40.74 -26.02 -8.85
N ASN A 15 40.51 -26.48 -10.09
CA ASN A 15 39.46 -27.47 -10.40
C ASN A 15 39.85 -28.91 -10.04
N GLY A 16 41.13 -29.18 -9.75
CA GLY A 16 41.64 -30.49 -9.38
C GLY A 16 41.73 -31.51 -10.54
N ARG A 17 41.31 -31.12 -11.75
CA ARG A 17 41.38 -31.94 -12.97
C ARG A 17 41.66 -31.05 -14.18
N ILE A 18 42.32 -31.60 -15.20
CA ILE A 18 42.56 -30.96 -16.49
C ILE A 18 41.53 -31.53 -17.48
N ILE A 19 40.80 -30.65 -18.16
CA ILE A 19 39.79 -31.03 -19.17
C ILE A 19 40.50 -31.08 -20.52
N THR A 20 40.77 -32.28 -21.04
CA THR A 20 41.43 -32.48 -22.34
C THR A 20 40.46 -32.26 -23.50
N ASP A 21 39.25 -32.80 -23.41
CA ASP A 21 38.18 -32.62 -24.39
C ASP A 21 37.09 -31.70 -23.85
N THR A 22 37.00 -30.48 -24.41
CA THR A 22 36.08 -29.47 -23.91
C THR A 22 34.67 -29.63 -24.49
N CYS A 23 33.65 -29.50 -23.63
CA CYS A 23 32.26 -29.51 -24.07
C CYS A 23 31.95 -28.31 -24.96
N ARG A 24 31.38 -28.56 -26.16
CA ARG A 24 31.05 -27.49 -27.14
C ARG A 24 30.05 -26.46 -26.61
N ALA A 25 29.14 -26.87 -25.72
CA ALA A 25 28.07 -26.00 -25.21
C ALA A 25 28.55 -25.06 -24.08
N CYS A 26 29.43 -25.53 -23.19
CA CYS A 26 29.88 -24.76 -22.02
C CYS A 26 31.36 -24.36 -22.05
N GLY A 27 32.16 -24.88 -22.99
CA GLY A 27 33.59 -24.61 -23.10
C GLY A 27 34.38 -25.02 -21.85
N GLY A 28 33.97 -26.09 -21.17
CA GLY A 28 34.59 -26.55 -19.92
C GLY A 28 34.16 -25.79 -18.65
N LYS A 29 33.24 -24.81 -18.74
CA LYS A 29 32.76 -24.03 -17.58
C LYS A 29 31.79 -24.77 -16.66
N GLY A 30 31.23 -25.89 -17.11
CA GLY A 30 30.25 -26.68 -16.34
C GLY A 30 28.86 -26.03 -16.18
N SER A 31 28.59 -24.91 -16.88
CA SER A 31 27.27 -24.26 -16.91
C SER A 31 27.02 -23.55 -18.24
N VAL A 32 25.75 -23.44 -18.62
CA VAL A 32 25.26 -22.72 -19.81
C VAL A 32 24.12 -21.79 -19.41
N LYS A 33 23.96 -20.66 -20.12
CA LYS A 33 22.81 -19.78 -19.91
C LYS A 33 21.57 -20.42 -20.55
N HIS A 34 20.47 -20.42 -19.82
CA HIS A 34 19.19 -20.93 -20.28
C HIS A 34 18.07 -20.00 -19.82
N SER A 35 17.07 -19.77 -20.68
CA SER A 35 15.86 -19.00 -20.32
C SER A 35 14.82 -19.94 -19.74
N ARG A 36 14.28 -19.62 -18.56
CA ARG A 36 13.25 -20.41 -17.90
C ARG A 36 12.10 -19.50 -17.48
N VAL A 37 10.87 -19.98 -17.63
CA VAL A 37 9.67 -19.33 -17.09
C VAL A 37 9.42 -19.87 -15.68
N ILE A 38 9.24 -18.97 -14.72
CA ILE A 38 8.90 -19.30 -13.33
C ILE A 38 7.50 -18.75 -13.05
N HIS A 39 6.57 -19.63 -12.67
CA HIS A 39 5.23 -19.22 -12.25
C HIS A 39 5.25 -18.85 -10.77
N ALA A 40 5.21 -17.55 -10.49
CA ALA A 40 5.14 -17.02 -9.14
C ALA A 40 3.68 -16.76 -8.75
N ASN A 41 3.18 -17.44 -7.72
CA ASN A 41 1.89 -17.11 -7.11
C ASN A 41 2.09 -16.02 -6.06
N ILE A 42 1.53 -14.83 -6.31
CA ILE A 42 1.63 -13.69 -5.39
C ILE A 42 0.44 -13.76 -4.42
N PRO A 43 0.65 -14.04 -3.13
CA PRO A 43 -0.44 -14.18 -2.18
C PRO A 43 -1.16 -12.84 -1.97
N ALA A 44 -2.49 -12.90 -1.87
CA ALA A 44 -3.28 -11.75 -1.48
C ALA A 44 -2.80 -11.21 -0.12
N GLY A 45 -2.72 -9.88 0.00
CA GLY A 45 -2.23 -9.23 1.20
C GLY A 45 -0.74 -8.97 1.26
N ILE A 46 0.05 -9.40 0.27
CA ILE A 46 1.48 -9.08 0.20
C ILE A 46 1.71 -7.57 0.31
N ASP A 47 2.65 -7.17 1.13
CA ASP A 47 2.98 -5.77 1.37
C ASP A 47 4.16 -5.29 0.51
N ASN A 48 4.33 -3.98 0.43
CA ASN A 48 5.43 -3.38 -0.31
C ASN A 48 6.79 -3.80 0.27
N GLY A 49 7.71 -4.21 -0.60
CA GLY A 49 9.05 -4.66 -0.23
C GLY A 49 9.12 -6.11 0.26
N GLN A 50 7.99 -6.82 0.37
CA GLN A 50 8.01 -8.23 0.77
C GLN A 50 8.70 -9.10 -0.28
N MET A 51 9.45 -10.09 0.21
CA MET A 51 10.26 -10.99 -0.60
C MET A 51 9.62 -12.38 -0.66
N LEU A 52 9.50 -12.91 -1.87
CA LEU A 52 9.12 -14.29 -2.13
C LEU A 52 10.37 -15.05 -2.59
N SER A 53 10.75 -16.08 -1.84
CA SER A 53 11.92 -16.93 -2.14
C SER A 53 11.49 -18.22 -2.80
N PHE A 54 12.07 -18.51 -3.95
CA PHE A 54 11.86 -19.74 -4.72
C PHE A 54 13.12 -20.59 -4.62
N ALA A 55 13.03 -21.66 -3.84
CA ALA A 55 14.15 -22.55 -3.58
C ALA A 55 14.62 -23.26 -4.85
N ASN A 56 15.93 -23.35 -5.06
CA ASN A 56 16.56 -24.02 -6.21
C ASN A 56 16.19 -23.45 -7.60
N GLU A 57 15.59 -22.27 -7.65
CA GLU A 57 15.23 -21.56 -8.88
C GLU A 57 16.27 -20.52 -9.32
N GLY A 58 17.35 -20.37 -8.54
CA GLY A 58 18.48 -19.51 -8.88
C GLY A 58 19.52 -20.19 -9.76
N ASN A 59 20.69 -19.56 -9.87
CA ASN A 59 21.79 -20.05 -10.69
C ASN A 59 22.28 -21.43 -10.23
N CYS A 60 22.82 -22.23 -11.16
CA CYS A 60 23.45 -23.50 -10.83
C CYS A 60 24.63 -23.30 -9.85
N GLY A 61 24.75 -24.19 -8.87
CA GLY A 61 25.91 -24.22 -8.00
C GLY A 61 27.17 -24.65 -8.72
N LYS A 62 28.32 -24.26 -8.18
CA LYS A 62 29.64 -24.68 -8.69
C LYS A 62 30.08 -25.94 -7.94
N ASN A 63 30.89 -26.78 -8.60
CA ASN A 63 31.55 -27.96 -8.00
C ASN A 63 30.60 -28.91 -7.26
N GLY A 64 29.42 -29.19 -7.83
CA GLY A 64 28.40 -30.05 -7.22
C GLY A 64 27.54 -29.37 -6.15
N GLY A 65 27.72 -28.06 -5.93
CA GLY A 65 26.86 -27.27 -5.06
C GLY A 65 25.41 -27.20 -5.56
N ALA A 66 24.49 -27.06 -4.62
CA ALA A 66 23.07 -26.88 -4.91
C ALA A 66 22.82 -25.58 -5.72
N LYS A 67 21.66 -25.51 -6.37
CA LYS A 67 21.21 -24.28 -7.03
C LYS A 67 20.96 -23.19 -6.00
N GLY A 68 21.18 -21.94 -6.40
CA GLY A 68 20.77 -20.79 -5.61
C GLY A 68 19.25 -20.63 -5.58
N ASN A 69 18.78 -19.58 -4.89
CA ASN A 69 17.37 -19.22 -4.84
C ASN A 69 17.09 -18.04 -5.78
N PHE A 70 15.88 -18.01 -6.32
CA PHE A 70 15.35 -16.82 -6.97
C PHE A 70 14.53 -16.03 -5.95
N ILE A 71 14.85 -14.76 -5.75
CA ILE A 71 14.15 -13.89 -4.81
C ILE A 71 13.39 -12.84 -5.61
N LEU A 72 12.07 -12.82 -5.44
CA LEU A 72 11.19 -11.83 -6.02
C LEU A 72 10.82 -10.80 -4.96
N ILE A 73 11.09 -9.51 -5.23
CA ILE A 73 10.74 -8.40 -4.34
C ILE A 73 9.52 -7.71 -4.93
N VAL A 74 8.43 -7.63 -4.16
CA VAL A 74 7.21 -6.98 -4.61
C VAL A 74 7.29 -5.48 -4.36
N ASN A 75 6.99 -4.69 -5.38
CA ASN A 75 6.80 -3.25 -5.26
C ASN A 75 5.34 -2.91 -5.56
N VAL A 76 4.64 -2.36 -4.56
CA VAL A 76 3.22 -1.98 -4.69
C VAL A 76 3.15 -0.57 -5.24
N ARG A 77 2.50 -0.43 -6.40
CA ARG A 77 2.33 0.88 -7.05
C ARG A 77 1.49 1.81 -6.15
N PRO A 78 1.89 3.07 -5.97
CA PRO A 78 1.04 4.07 -5.31
C PRO A 78 -0.31 4.21 -6.02
N HIS A 79 -1.38 4.34 -5.24
CA HIS A 79 -2.73 4.60 -5.75
C HIS A 79 -3.09 6.09 -5.57
N PRO A 80 -3.76 6.75 -6.53
CA PRO A 80 -4.10 8.17 -6.42
C PRO A 80 -5.03 8.48 -5.26
N LEU A 81 -5.96 7.56 -4.94
CA LEU A 81 -6.93 7.74 -3.87
C LEU A 81 -6.51 7.05 -2.57
N PHE A 82 -5.95 5.84 -2.65
CA PHE A 82 -5.82 4.94 -1.50
C PHE A 82 -4.41 4.96 -0.94
N LYS A 83 -4.30 5.18 0.36
CA LYS A 83 -3.05 5.04 1.11
C LYS A 83 -3.14 3.79 1.96
N ARG A 84 -2.39 2.77 1.59
CA ARG A 84 -2.29 1.53 2.37
C ARG A 84 -1.29 1.71 3.52
N LYS A 85 -1.68 1.31 4.74
CA LYS A 85 -0.77 1.13 5.87
C LYS A 85 -1.01 -0.25 6.48
N GLY A 86 -0.07 -1.17 6.28
CA GLY A 86 -0.25 -2.57 6.69
C GLY A 86 -1.41 -3.21 5.93
N TYR A 87 -2.49 -3.55 6.64
CA TYR A 87 -3.70 -4.13 6.04
C TYR A 87 -4.86 -3.14 5.90
N ASP A 88 -4.68 -1.93 6.42
CA ASP A 88 -5.73 -0.91 6.44
C ASP A 88 -5.52 0.09 5.30
N ILE A 89 -6.63 0.67 4.85
CA ILE A 89 -6.68 1.63 3.75
C ILE A 89 -7.18 2.98 4.27
N TYR A 90 -6.49 4.04 3.89
CA TYR A 90 -6.76 5.41 4.31
C TYR A 90 -6.98 6.30 3.09
N PHE A 91 -8.01 7.15 3.12
CA PHE A 91 -8.24 8.18 2.11
C PHE A 91 -9.19 9.26 2.62
N ASP A 92 -9.35 10.31 1.84
CA ASP A 92 -10.26 11.40 2.16
C ASP A 92 -11.49 11.35 1.26
N VAL A 93 -12.67 11.60 1.82
CA VAL A 93 -13.94 11.61 1.09
C VAL A 93 -14.55 13.00 1.19
N PRO A 94 -14.62 13.75 0.07
CA PRO A 94 -15.31 15.03 0.05
C PRO A 94 -16.81 14.81 0.14
N ILE A 95 -17.48 15.56 1.03
CA ILE A 95 -18.95 15.58 1.14
C ILE A 95 -19.47 17.00 1.00
N SER A 96 -20.73 17.12 0.56
CA SER A 96 -21.38 18.43 0.46
C SER A 96 -21.64 19.02 1.85
N TYR A 97 -21.60 20.36 1.95
CA TYR A 97 -22.00 21.07 3.16
C TYR A 97 -23.39 20.62 3.66
N THR A 98 -24.35 20.44 2.75
CA THR A 98 -25.70 20.00 3.12
C THR A 98 -25.73 18.60 3.69
N THR A 99 -24.96 17.65 3.16
CA THR A 99 -24.85 16.28 3.70
C THR A 99 -24.18 16.28 5.07
N ALA A 100 -23.19 17.16 5.29
CA ALA A 100 -22.55 17.30 6.59
C ALA A 100 -23.53 17.86 7.63
N THR A 101 -24.31 18.87 7.27
CA THR A 101 -25.28 19.51 8.16
C THR A 101 -26.49 18.63 8.43
N LEU A 102 -27.13 18.07 7.40
CA LEU A 102 -28.41 17.34 7.51
C LEU A 102 -28.23 15.82 7.69
N GLY A 103 -27.01 15.32 7.54
CA GLY A 103 -26.76 13.89 7.38
C GLY A 103 -27.18 13.40 5.99
N GLY A 104 -27.06 12.08 5.78
CA GLY A 104 -27.48 11.46 4.53
C GLY A 104 -26.70 10.19 4.22
N GLU A 105 -26.75 9.76 2.96
CA GLU A 105 -25.97 8.64 2.44
C GLU A 105 -24.98 9.13 1.39
N ILE A 106 -23.77 8.57 1.42
CA ILE A 106 -22.73 8.80 0.43
C ILE A 106 -22.24 7.48 -0.15
N GLU A 107 -21.68 7.53 -1.35
CA GLU A 107 -21.02 6.40 -1.98
C GLU A 107 -19.52 6.44 -1.67
N VAL A 108 -19.02 5.37 -1.07
CA VAL A 108 -17.61 5.24 -0.67
C VAL A 108 -16.94 4.14 -1.50
N PRO A 109 -15.86 4.45 -2.23
CA PRO A 109 -15.13 3.45 -2.99
C PRO A 109 -14.35 2.52 -2.04
N THR A 110 -14.41 1.23 -2.30
CA THR A 110 -13.65 0.18 -1.62
C THR A 110 -12.82 -0.60 -2.64
N LEU A 111 -11.98 -1.55 -2.17
CA LEU A 111 -11.21 -2.41 -3.06
C LEU A 111 -12.07 -3.38 -3.88
N ASP A 112 -13.31 -3.63 -3.46
CA ASP A 112 -14.23 -4.58 -4.10
C ASP A 112 -15.39 -3.91 -4.86
N GLY A 113 -15.38 -2.57 -4.94
CA GLY A 113 -16.47 -1.78 -5.53
C GLY A 113 -16.97 -0.67 -4.62
N VAL A 114 -18.13 -0.10 -4.95
CA VAL A 114 -18.71 1.05 -4.24
C VAL A 114 -19.72 0.58 -3.20
N VAL A 115 -19.68 1.18 -2.00
CA VAL A 115 -20.59 0.85 -0.89
C VAL A 115 -21.24 2.12 -0.38
N LYS A 116 -22.53 2.08 -0.06
CA LYS A 116 -23.24 3.19 0.58
C LYS A 116 -22.86 3.28 2.06
N TYR A 117 -22.58 4.49 2.52
CA TYR A 117 -22.24 4.80 3.91
C TYR A 117 -23.13 5.91 4.44
N LYS A 118 -23.72 5.71 5.62
CA LYS A 118 -24.59 6.70 6.27
C LYS A 118 -23.75 7.71 7.07
N ILE A 119 -23.90 8.98 6.72
CA ILE A 119 -23.32 10.12 7.43
C ILE A 119 -24.34 10.65 8.44
N ALA A 120 -23.90 10.83 9.68
CA ALA A 120 -24.72 11.40 10.74
C ALA A 120 -24.91 12.90 10.53
N GLU A 121 -26.04 13.42 11.01
CA GLU A 121 -26.29 14.86 11.06
C GLU A 121 -25.21 15.56 11.90
N GLY A 122 -24.80 16.75 11.46
CA GLY A 122 -23.76 17.54 12.14
C GLY A 122 -22.34 16.95 12.06
N THR A 123 -22.07 16.04 11.10
CA THR A 123 -20.73 15.49 10.89
C THR A 123 -19.73 16.60 10.58
N GLN A 124 -18.63 16.63 11.33
CA GLN A 124 -17.62 17.68 11.20
C GLN A 124 -16.56 17.31 10.17
N SER A 125 -15.97 18.31 9.52
CA SER A 125 -14.79 18.07 8.68
C SER A 125 -13.64 17.54 9.52
N GLY A 126 -12.90 16.56 8.99
CA GLY A 126 -11.86 15.84 9.72
C GLY A 126 -12.37 14.63 10.53
N THR A 127 -13.68 14.37 10.59
CA THR A 127 -14.19 13.16 11.23
C THR A 127 -13.71 11.92 10.49
N VAL A 128 -13.12 10.97 11.22
CA VAL A 128 -12.66 9.69 10.67
C VAL A 128 -13.77 8.66 10.83
N CYS A 129 -14.20 8.07 9.72
CA CYS A 129 -15.15 6.97 9.67
C CYS A 129 -14.44 5.66 9.38
N ARG A 130 -14.95 4.55 9.94
CA ARG A 130 -14.38 3.21 9.79
C ARG A 130 -15.38 2.28 9.11
N MET A 131 -14.91 1.54 8.11
CA MET A 131 -15.63 0.44 7.48
C MET A 131 -14.89 -0.87 7.76
N SER A 132 -15.46 -1.65 8.68
CA SER A 132 -14.87 -2.90 9.16
C SER A 132 -14.79 -3.95 8.05
N GLY A 133 -13.64 -4.62 7.92
CA GLY A 133 -13.42 -5.75 6.99
C GLY A 133 -13.36 -5.36 5.51
N LYS A 134 -13.22 -4.06 5.19
CA LYS A 134 -13.15 -3.56 3.81
C LYS A 134 -11.74 -3.18 3.35
N GLY A 135 -10.72 -3.41 4.19
CA GLY A 135 -9.31 -3.21 3.86
C GLY A 135 -8.71 -4.39 3.09
N VAL A 136 -7.40 -4.56 3.20
CA VAL A 136 -6.64 -5.59 2.47
C VAL A 136 -6.69 -6.92 3.22
N ASN A 137 -6.72 -8.04 2.48
CA ASN A 137 -6.61 -9.39 3.04
C ASN A 137 -5.31 -9.55 3.84
N ARG A 138 -5.40 -10.27 4.97
CA ARG A 138 -4.22 -10.71 5.70
C ARG A 138 -3.61 -11.93 5.04
N ILE A 139 -2.29 -12.00 5.00
CA ILE A 139 -1.58 -13.13 4.40
C ILE A 139 -1.94 -14.41 5.16
N LYS A 140 -2.35 -15.47 4.43
CA LYS A 140 -2.75 -16.77 4.98
C LYS A 140 -3.95 -16.70 5.96
N SER A 141 -4.81 -15.69 5.84
CA SER A 141 -6.02 -15.58 6.65
C SER A 141 -7.19 -15.07 5.81
N ALA A 142 -8.41 -15.49 6.18
CA ALA A 142 -9.63 -14.91 5.62
C ALA A 142 -9.93 -13.51 6.16
N ALA A 143 -9.26 -13.11 7.26
CA ALA A 143 -9.45 -11.80 7.87
C ALA A 143 -8.90 -10.68 6.97
N ARG A 144 -9.58 -9.53 7.01
CA ARG A 144 -9.19 -8.30 6.30
C ARG A 144 -8.91 -7.19 7.30
N GLY A 145 -8.09 -6.23 6.89
CA GLY A 145 -8.05 -4.93 7.57
C GLY A 145 -9.30 -4.11 7.28
N ASP A 146 -9.23 -2.83 7.62
CA ASP A 146 -10.36 -1.90 7.54
C ASP A 146 -10.08 -0.76 6.56
N ILE A 147 -11.15 -0.08 6.16
CA ILE A 147 -11.05 1.24 5.53
C ILE A 147 -11.29 2.29 6.62
N TYR A 148 -10.40 3.27 6.67
CA TYR A 148 -10.58 4.52 7.39
C TYR A 148 -10.66 5.64 6.39
N PHE A 149 -11.77 6.37 6.34
CA PHE A 149 -11.86 7.55 5.51
C PHE A 149 -12.10 8.79 6.34
N THR A 150 -11.42 9.87 5.98
CA THR A 150 -11.62 11.18 6.61
C THR A 150 -12.64 11.96 5.81
N VAL A 151 -13.69 12.42 6.48
CA VAL A 151 -14.69 13.28 5.88
C VAL A 151 -14.10 14.67 5.66
N GLN A 152 -14.16 15.17 4.42
CA GLN A 152 -13.76 16.53 4.07
C GLN A 152 -15.00 17.30 3.63
N VAL A 153 -15.48 18.24 4.44
CA VAL A 153 -16.65 19.04 4.07
C VAL A 153 -16.22 20.09 3.04
N GLN A 154 -16.80 20.01 1.85
CA GLN A 154 -16.53 20.96 0.78
C GLN A 154 -17.47 22.16 0.91
N THR A 155 -16.91 23.32 1.28
CA THR A 155 -17.63 24.59 1.23
C THR A 155 -17.78 25.03 -0.23
N PRO A 156 -19.01 25.27 -0.72
CA PRO A 156 -19.23 25.71 -2.10
C PRO A 156 -18.71 27.12 -2.33
N SER A 157 -18.21 27.39 -3.54
CA SER A 157 -17.78 28.72 -3.99
C SER A 157 -18.66 29.21 -5.15
N GLY A 158 -18.63 30.50 -5.44
CA GLY A 158 -19.39 31.07 -6.57
C GLY A 158 -20.91 31.11 -6.37
N LEU A 159 -21.38 31.28 -5.13
CA LEU A 159 -22.81 31.29 -4.82
C LEU A 159 -23.56 32.47 -5.47
N SER A 160 -24.75 32.18 -6.00
CA SER A 160 -25.71 33.18 -6.50
C SER A 160 -26.26 34.05 -5.37
N LYS A 161 -26.86 35.20 -5.72
CA LYS A 161 -27.49 36.11 -4.74
C LYS A 161 -28.53 35.40 -3.88
N GLN A 162 -29.40 34.61 -4.50
CA GLN A 162 -30.44 33.84 -3.81
C GLN A 162 -29.84 32.81 -2.82
N GLN A 163 -28.79 32.09 -3.21
CA GLN A 163 -28.13 31.12 -2.33
C GLN A 163 -27.47 31.80 -1.12
N LYS A 164 -26.84 32.97 -1.31
CA LYS A 164 -26.28 33.76 -0.20
C LYS A 164 -27.34 34.24 0.77
N GLU A 165 -28.47 34.74 0.26
CA GLU A 165 -29.60 35.18 1.10
C GLU A 165 -30.19 34.03 1.92
N MET A 166 -30.30 32.82 1.34
CA MET A 166 -30.76 31.63 2.06
C MET A 166 -29.82 31.24 3.21
N LEU A 167 -28.51 31.26 2.96
CA LEU A 167 -27.52 30.95 3.99
C LEU A 167 -27.46 32.01 5.09
N ALA A 168 -27.62 33.29 4.74
CA ALA A 168 -27.68 34.38 5.73
C ALA A 168 -28.91 34.24 6.65
N LYS A 169 -30.09 33.98 6.07
CA LYS A 169 -31.30 33.71 6.86
C LYS A 169 -31.17 32.46 7.73
N PHE A 170 -30.52 31.42 7.23
CA PHE A 170 -30.24 30.22 8.04
C PHE A 170 -29.34 30.54 9.23
N GLU A 171 -28.27 31.31 9.03
CA GLU A 171 -27.37 31.74 10.11
C GLU A 171 -28.10 32.51 11.21
N GLU A 172 -29.04 33.39 10.86
CA GLU A 172 -29.87 34.13 11.83
C GLU A 172 -30.74 33.22 12.70
N THR A 173 -31.08 32.01 12.23
CA THR A 173 -31.86 31.03 13.00
C THR A 173 -31.01 30.17 13.94
N LEU A 174 -29.68 30.21 13.82
CA LEU A 174 -28.78 29.37 14.62
C LEU A 174 -28.64 29.89 16.04
N THR A 175 -28.61 28.96 16.98
CA THR A 175 -28.33 29.23 18.40
C THR A 175 -26.86 28.98 18.73
N PRO A 176 -26.27 29.69 19.72
CA PRO A 176 -24.87 29.49 20.10
C PRO A 176 -24.50 28.05 20.52
N ASN A 177 -25.48 27.24 20.90
CA ASN A 177 -25.27 25.84 21.29
C ASN A 177 -25.06 24.91 20.08
N GLN A 178 -25.53 25.30 18.88
CA GLN A 178 -25.32 24.55 17.65
C GLN A 178 -23.89 24.76 17.08
N SER A 179 -23.18 25.78 17.53
CA SER A 179 -21.79 26.08 17.12
C SER A 179 -20.84 26.20 18.32
N PRO A 180 -20.61 25.12 19.10
CA PRO A 180 -19.89 25.18 20.37
C PRO A 180 -18.42 25.59 20.22
N LYS A 181 -17.76 25.24 19.10
CA LYS A 181 -16.37 25.65 18.84
C LYS A 181 -16.26 27.15 18.57
N GLN A 182 -17.18 27.72 17.80
CA GLN A 182 -17.23 29.17 17.54
C GLN A 182 -17.50 29.94 18.84
N LYS A 183 -18.46 29.46 19.66
CA LYS A 183 -18.74 30.04 20.98
C LYS A 183 -17.49 30.08 21.87
N LYS A 184 -16.80 28.94 22.04
CA LYS A 184 -15.57 28.85 22.85
C LYS A 184 -14.47 29.79 22.33
N PHE A 185 -14.32 29.90 21.01
CA PHE A 185 -13.33 30.79 20.41
C PHE A 185 -13.67 32.27 20.64
N ALA A 186 -14.94 32.66 20.49
CA ALA A 186 -15.39 34.03 20.76
C ALA A 186 -15.23 34.41 22.25
N GLU A 187 -15.47 33.47 23.17
CA GLU A 187 -15.21 33.66 24.61
C GLU A 187 -13.72 33.81 24.92
N PHE A 188 -12.85 33.08 24.21
CA PHE A 188 -11.39 33.18 24.37
C PHE A 188 -10.86 34.56 23.95
N ILE A 189 -11.36 35.14 22.84
CA ILE A 189 -10.93 36.46 22.37
C ILE A 189 -11.33 37.59 23.33
N LYS A 190 -12.43 37.42 24.08
CA LYS A 190 -12.92 38.43 25.03
C LYS A 190 -12.17 38.43 26.37
N LYS A 191 -11.28 37.47 26.59
CA LYS A 191 -10.37 37.43 27.75
C LYS A 191 -9.06 38.11 27.41
#